data_AF-A0A8T7GXN0-F1
#
_entry.id   AF-A0A8T7GXN0-F1
#
_cell.length_a   1.000
_cell.length_b   1.000
_cell.length_c   1.000
_cell.angle_alpha   90.00
_cell.angle_beta   90.00
_cell.angle_gamma   90.00
#
_symmetry.space_group_name_H-M   'P 1'
#
loop_
_entity.id
_entity.type
_entity.pdbx_description
1 polymer ?
#
loop_
_entity_poly.entity_id
_entity_poly.type
_entity_poly.pdbx_seq_one_letter_code
_entity_poly.pdbx_strand_id
1 'polypeptide(L)'
;MTSLEELRDALRRVEEHLHFARLVYRSLPYVFWAGFIPLIFVASSFTTSAVGRTLLGVCIGLGLSIWVLAEERVAYRVLEKLDVALGKAVHRPRLYIALQLLSWVAAIAIAFIFTSVLGLGSGAWLLIFVGSGASLLILVDLAIRKSFDKEMLLTAIIPLASLPLASFSHMPHQDFAVMIVSSSMALTGFLYIRRALRA
;
A
#
# COMPACT_ATOMS: atom_id res chain seq x y z
N MET A 1 -24.31 6.34 40.81
CA MET A 1 -24.70 5.29 39.85
C MET A 1 -24.56 5.91 38.48
N THR A 2 -23.53 5.56 37.71
CA THR A 2 -23.42 5.99 36.31
C THR A 2 -24.65 5.49 35.58
N SER A 3 -25.38 6.39 34.93
CA SER A 3 -26.59 6.01 34.22
C SER A 3 -26.21 5.08 33.05
N LEU A 4 -27.10 4.18 32.67
CA LEU A 4 -26.87 3.26 31.56
C LEU A 4 -26.62 4.02 30.23
N GLU A 5 -27.13 5.25 30.14
CA GLU A 5 -26.88 6.20 29.05
C GLU A 5 -25.47 6.78 29.08
N GLU A 6 -24.94 7.18 30.24
CA GLU A 6 -23.55 7.64 30.36
C GLU A 6 -22.56 6.54 29.97
N LEU A 7 -22.84 5.29 30.34
CA LEU A 7 -22.01 4.14 29.95
C LEU A 7 -22.08 3.88 28.44
N ARG A 8 -23.28 3.98 27.85
CA ARG A 8 -23.48 3.83 26.41
C ARG A 8 -22.78 4.92 25.61
N ASP A 9 -22.87 6.18 26.05
CA ASP A 9 -22.20 7.30 25.40
C ASP A 9 -20.68 7.21 25.54
N ALA A 10 -20.18 6.77 26.70
CA ALA A 10 -18.76 6.50 26.89
C ALA A 10 -18.25 5.39 25.97
N LEU A 11 -18.99 4.27 25.85
CA LEU A 11 -18.65 3.18 24.94
C LEU A 11 -18.67 3.63 23.47
N ARG A 12 -19.65 4.44 23.07
CA ARG A 12 -19.75 4.97 21.71
C ARG A 12 -18.56 5.87 21.37
N ARG A 13 -18.15 6.76 22.27
CA ARG A 13 -16.95 7.58 22.08
C ARG A 13 -15.69 6.73 21.96
N VAL A 14 -15.56 5.67 22.75
CA VAL A 14 -14.43 4.74 22.66
C VAL A 14 -14.42 4.02 21.31
N GLU A 15 -15.59 3.57 20.82
CA GLU A 15 -15.72 2.94 19.50
C GLU A 15 -15.32 3.89 18.36
N GLU A 16 -15.78 5.16 18.42
CA GLU A 16 -15.41 6.21 17.47
C GLU A 16 -13.89 6.46 17.47
N HIS A 17 -13.25 6.54 18.64
CA HIS A 17 -11.79 6.71 18.76
C HIS A 17 -11.01 5.49 18.22
N LEU A 18 -11.48 4.28 18.50
CA LEU A 18 -10.88 3.05 17.98
C LEU A 18 -11.02 2.97 16.44
N HIS A 19 -12.16 3.39 15.90
CA HIS A 19 -12.39 3.46 14.46
C HIS A 19 -11.49 4.51 13.79
N PHE A 20 -11.36 5.70 14.39
CA PHE A 20 -10.45 6.75 13.95
C PHE A 20 -9.01 6.24 13.92
N ALA A 21 -8.52 5.67 15.03
CA ALA A 21 -7.18 5.13 15.15
C ALA A 21 -6.92 4.08 14.06
N ARG A 22 -7.87 3.17 13.84
CA ARG A 22 -7.77 2.13 12.81
C ARG A 22 -7.57 2.72 11.42
N LEU A 23 -8.32 3.75 11.04
CA LEU A 23 -8.19 4.39 9.73
C LEU A 23 -6.87 5.16 9.59
N VAL A 24 -6.42 5.83 10.66
CA VAL A 24 -5.11 6.50 10.67
C VAL A 24 -3.98 5.48 10.50
N TYR A 25 -3.98 4.38 11.26
CA TYR A 25 -2.98 3.32 11.11
C TYR A 25 -3.01 2.67 9.73
N ARG A 26 -4.18 2.54 9.10
CA ARG A 26 -4.27 2.10 7.69
C ARG A 26 -3.68 3.09 6.71
N SER A 27 -3.71 4.39 7.00
CA SER A 27 -3.17 5.42 6.11
C SER A 27 -1.63 5.50 6.13
N LEU A 28 -1.01 5.14 7.26
CA LEU A 28 0.43 5.34 7.50
C LEU A 28 1.32 4.73 6.42
N PRO A 29 1.11 3.46 5.98
CA PRO A 29 1.93 2.88 4.91
C PRO A 29 1.85 3.69 3.62
N TYR A 30 0.65 4.12 3.21
CA TYR A 30 0.45 4.88 1.98
C TYR A 30 1.12 6.26 2.03
N VAL A 31 0.99 6.97 3.16
CA VAL A 31 1.63 8.28 3.34
C VAL A 31 3.14 8.15 3.36
N PHE A 32 3.67 7.14 4.04
CA PHE A 32 5.11 6.87 4.03
C PHE A 32 5.60 6.59 2.61
N TRP A 33 4.94 5.68 1.88
CA TRP A 33 5.36 5.30 0.53
C TRP A 33 5.27 6.43 -0.47
N ALA A 34 4.26 7.29 -0.34
CA ALA A 34 4.13 8.49 -1.15
C ALA A 34 5.34 9.43 -1.05
N GLY A 35 5.95 9.55 0.14
CA GLY A 35 7.16 10.36 0.34
C GLY A 35 8.45 9.61 0.05
N PHE A 36 8.50 8.32 0.37
CA PHE A 36 9.73 7.54 0.31
C PHE A 36 10.10 7.09 -1.12
N ILE A 37 9.12 6.80 -1.99
CA ILE A 37 9.37 6.41 -3.39
C ILE A 37 10.08 7.54 -4.18
N PRO A 38 9.65 8.81 -4.11
CA PRO A 38 10.38 9.91 -4.72
C PRO A 38 11.79 10.11 -4.13
N LEU A 39 11.95 10.00 -2.81
CA LEU A 39 13.26 10.14 -2.14
C LEU A 39 14.26 9.10 -2.62
N ILE A 40 13.82 7.85 -2.71
CA ILE A 40 14.58 6.75 -3.30
C ILE A 40 14.97 7.07 -4.74
N PHE A 41 14.03 7.54 -5.54
CA PHE A 41 14.27 7.85 -6.94
C PHE A 41 15.33 8.96 -7.09
N VAL A 42 15.20 10.02 -6.29
CA VAL A 42 16.19 11.10 -6.21
C VAL A 42 17.55 10.55 -5.77
N ALA A 43 17.62 9.70 -4.75
CA ALA A 43 18.87 9.05 -4.34
C ALA A 43 19.49 8.22 -5.47
N SER A 44 18.66 7.55 -6.28
CA SER A 44 19.12 6.75 -7.42
C SER A 44 19.71 7.58 -8.56
N SER A 45 19.25 8.81 -8.72
CA SER A 45 19.78 9.74 -9.74
C SER A 45 21.24 10.15 -9.50
N PHE A 46 21.75 10.01 -8.26
CA PHE A 46 23.15 10.26 -7.93
C PHE A 46 24.08 9.09 -8.27
N THR A 47 23.55 7.94 -8.73
CA THR A 47 24.38 6.82 -9.21
C THR A 47 24.62 6.93 -10.71
N THR A 48 25.89 7.05 -11.11
CA THR A 48 26.28 7.36 -12.50
C THR A 48 26.28 6.14 -13.42
N SER A 49 26.52 4.92 -12.91
CA SER A 49 26.57 3.71 -13.73
C SER A 49 25.19 3.08 -13.96
N ALA A 50 24.95 2.54 -15.16
CA ALA A 50 23.72 1.81 -15.49
C ALA A 50 23.53 0.57 -14.59
N VAL A 51 24.63 -0.14 -14.29
CA VAL A 51 24.65 -1.27 -13.34
C VAL A 51 24.33 -0.79 -11.92
N GLY A 52 24.85 0.39 -11.52
CA GLY A 52 24.54 1.01 -10.24
C GLY A 52 23.05 1.31 -10.09
N ARG A 53 22.41 1.85 -11.13
CA ARG A 53 20.96 2.15 -11.13
C ARG A 53 20.10 0.89 -11.01
N THR A 54 20.43 -0.18 -11.73
CA THR A 54 19.68 -1.45 -11.65
C THR A 54 19.89 -2.16 -10.30
N LEU A 55 21.13 -2.22 -9.80
CA LEU A 55 21.45 -2.84 -8.51
C LEU A 55 20.83 -2.05 -7.35
N LEU A 56 20.88 -0.72 -7.42
CA LEU A 56 20.22 0.14 -6.45
C LEU A 56 18.72 -0.08 -6.50
N GLY A 57 18.09 -0.15 -7.69
CA GLY A 57 16.66 -0.45 -7.83
C GLY A 57 16.25 -1.80 -7.22
N VAL A 58 17.10 -2.83 -7.33
CA VAL A 58 16.88 -4.15 -6.71
C VAL A 58 17.10 -4.10 -5.19
N CYS A 59 18.18 -3.47 -4.71
CA CYS A 59 18.45 -3.30 -3.28
C CYS A 59 17.39 -2.43 -2.59
N ILE A 60 16.91 -1.41 -3.29
CA ILE A 60 15.78 -0.58 -2.91
C ILE A 60 14.52 -1.42 -2.88
N GLY A 61 14.21 -2.20 -3.92
CA GLY A 61 13.02 -3.05 -3.99
C GLY A 61 13.00 -4.13 -2.90
N LEU A 62 14.17 -4.72 -2.60
CA LEU A 62 14.36 -5.66 -1.51
C LEU A 62 14.28 -4.97 -0.14
N GLY A 63 14.93 -3.82 0.03
CA GLY A 63 14.85 -3.01 1.24
C GLY A 63 13.42 -2.51 1.50
N LEU A 64 12.71 -2.15 0.42
CA LEU A 64 11.29 -1.84 0.39
C LEU A 64 10.49 -3.01 0.93
N SER A 65 10.68 -4.18 0.34
CA SER A 65 9.94 -5.39 0.70
C SER A 65 10.21 -5.75 2.15
N ILE A 66 11.46 -5.68 2.61
CA ILE A 66 11.85 -5.98 4.00
C ILE A 66 11.25 -4.94 4.97
N TRP A 67 11.27 -3.66 4.61
CA TRP A 67 10.70 -2.59 5.45
C TRP A 67 9.17 -2.66 5.46
N VAL A 68 8.49 -2.88 4.32
CA VAL A 68 7.06 -3.20 4.24
C VAL A 68 6.76 -4.34 5.21
N LEU A 69 7.55 -5.41 5.19
CA LEU A 69 7.30 -6.57 6.04
C LEU A 69 7.55 -6.33 7.53
N ALA A 70 8.52 -5.47 7.86
CA ALA A 70 8.82 -5.12 9.24
C ALA A 70 7.74 -4.18 9.81
N GLU A 71 7.37 -3.14 9.07
CA GLU A 71 6.35 -2.15 9.44
C GLU A 71 4.94 -2.73 9.36
N GLU A 72 4.60 -3.49 8.31
CA GLU A 72 3.32 -4.20 8.24
C GLU A 72 3.18 -5.13 9.45
N ARG A 73 4.22 -5.80 9.95
CA ARG A 73 4.09 -6.62 11.17
C ARG A 73 3.80 -5.81 12.43
N VAL A 74 4.27 -4.57 12.51
CA VAL A 74 4.01 -3.69 13.66
C VAL A 74 2.62 -3.06 13.53
N ALA A 75 2.34 -2.43 12.39
CA ALA A 75 1.05 -1.85 12.05
C ALA A 75 -0.07 -2.90 12.08
N TYR A 76 0.17 -4.11 11.56
CA TYR A 76 -0.78 -5.23 11.62
C TYR A 76 -1.08 -5.64 13.05
N ARG A 77 -0.07 -5.74 13.93
CA ARG A 77 -0.32 -6.07 15.35
C ARG A 77 -1.17 -5.02 16.04
N VAL A 78 -0.98 -3.74 15.71
CA VAL A 78 -1.81 -2.65 16.23
C VAL A 78 -3.22 -2.72 15.65
N LEU A 79 -3.35 -2.89 14.33
CA LEU A 79 -4.62 -3.05 13.65
C LEU A 79 -5.39 -4.30 14.11
N GLU A 80 -4.71 -5.40 14.41
CA GLU A 80 -5.29 -6.62 14.95
C GLU A 80 -5.83 -6.38 16.36
N LYS A 81 -5.07 -5.70 17.23
CA LYS A 81 -5.58 -5.30 18.56
C LYS A 81 -6.81 -4.40 18.46
N LEU A 82 -6.82 -3.45 17.53
CA LEU A 82 -7.96 -2.57 17.26
C LEU A 82 -9.14 -3.35 16.68
N ASP A 83 -8.89 -4.27 15.74
CA ASP A 83 -9.91 -5.13 15.14
C ASP A 83 -10.53 -6.06 16.20
N VAL A 84 -9.74 -6.64 17.11
CA VAL A 84 -10.23 -7.45 18.24
C VAL A 84 -11.06 -6.59 19.19
N ALA A 85 -10.59 -5.39 19.55
CA ALA A 85 -11.34 -4.46 20.41
C ALA A 85 -12.69 -4.04 19.79
N LEU A 86 -12.77 -3.97 18.46
CA LEU A 86 -13.98 -3.67 17.70
C LEU A 86 -14.82 -4.91 17.35
N GLY A 87 -14.47 -6.11 17.85
CA GLY A 87 -15.19 -7.36 17.56
C GLY A 87 -15.04 -7.86 16.11
N LYS A 88 -14.05 -7.35 15.36
CA LYS A 88 -13.75 -7.66 13.95
C LYS A 88 -12.56 -8.61 13.80
N ALA A 89 -12.36 -9.51 14.76
CA ALA A 89 -11.19 -10.38 14.82
C ALA A 89 -11.02 -11.25 13.56
N VAL A 90 -9.83 -11.23 12.98
CA VAL A 90 -9.48 -12.05 11.82
C VAL A 90 -9.27 -13.50 12.27
N HIS A 91 -10.05 -14.43 11.74
CA HIS A 91 -10.04 -15.83 12.16
C HIS A 91 -8.72 -16.58 11.84
N ARG A 92 -7.82 -16.03 11.01
CA ARG A 92 -6.56 -16.68 10.58
C ARG A 92 -5.40 -15.68 10.34
N PRO A 93 -4.78 -15.12 11.39
CA PRO A 93 -3.78 -14.06 11.25
C PRO A 93 -2.50 -14.51 10.53
N ARG A 94 -2.02 -15.74 10.77
CA ARG A 94 -0.82 -16.28 10.10
C ARG A 94 -1.00 -16.46 8.60
N LEU A 95 -2.15 -17.00 8.19
CA LEU A 95 -2.49 -17.19 6.78
C LEU A 95 -2.64 -15.84 6.07
N TYR A 96 -3.23 -14.87 6.76
CA TYR A 96 -3.37 -13.52 6.23
C TYR A 96 -2.01 -12.87 5.93
N ILE A 97 -1.10 -12.86 6.90
CA ILE A 97 0.26 -12.34 6.71
C ILE A 97 0.99 -13.09 5.59
N ALA A 98 0.87 -14.42 5.53
CA ALA A 98 1.48 -15.22 4.47
C ALA A 98 0.94 -14.88 3.07
N LEU A 99 -0.37 -14.65 2.93
CA LEU A 99 -0.96 -14.26 1.65
C LEU A 99 -0.60 -12.82 1.25
N GLN A 100 -0.48 -11.90 2.22
CA GLN A 100 0.03 -10.55 1.94
C GLN A 100 1.46 -10.60 1.40
N LEU A 101 2.32 -11.38 2.04
CA LEU A 101 3.68 -11.67 1.58
C LEU A 101 3.72 -12.24 0.16
N LEU A 102 2.93 -13.30 -0.08
CA LEU A 102 2.85 -13.95 -1.38
C LEU A 102 2.32 -13.01 -2.47
N SER A 103 1.45 -12.06 -2.12
CA SER A 103 0.92 -11.06 -3.06
C SER A 103 2.02 -10.18 -3.62
N TRP A 104 2.93 -9.69 -2.77
CA TRP A 104 4.06 -8.89 -3.20
C TRP A 104 5.08 -9.70 -4.01
N VAL A 105 5.38 -10.93 -3.62
CA VAL A 105 6.26 -11.83 -4.38
C VAL A 105 5.67 -12.12 -5.76
N ALA A 106 4.38 -12.40 -5.84
CA ALA A 106 3.69 -12.60 -7.11
C ALA A 106 3.68 -11.33 -7.97
N ALA A 107 3.50 -10.14 -7.36
CA ALA A 107 3.57 -8.87 -8.07
C ALA A 107 4.95 -8.61 -8.70
N ILE A 108 6.05 -9.00 -8.02
CA ILE A 108 7.40 -8.94 -8.60
C ILE A 108 7.48 -9.82 -9.84
N ALA A 109 6.99 -11.06 -9.76
CA ALA A 109 7.00 -11.98 -10.88
C ALA A 109 6.15 -11.46 -12.05
N ILE A 110 4.97 -10.92 -11.79
CA ILE A 110 4.09 -10.31 -12.80
C ILE A 110 4.81 -9.13 -13.47
N ALA A 111 5.34 -8.19 -12.68
CA ALA A 111 6.06 -7.04 -13.21
C ALA A 111 7.26 -7.46 -14.08
N PHE A 112 8.05 -8.43 -13.62
CA PHE A 112 9.18 -8.97 -14.36
C PHE A 112 8.76 -9.60 -15.69
N ILE A 113 7.72 -10.44 -15.71
CA ILE A 113 7.21 -11.06 -16.94
C ILE A 113 6.79 -9.97 -17.94
N PHE A 114 6.01 -8.99 -17.51
CA PHE A 114 5.51 -7.95 -18.40
C PHE A 114 6.62 -7.03 -18.93
N THR A 115 7.65 -6.71 -18.15
CA THR A 115 8.71 -5.82 -18.63
C THR A 115 9.83 -6.54 -19.38
N SER A 116 10.21 -7.74 -18.94
CA SER A 116 11.35 -8.47 -19.50
C SER A 116 10.95 -9.41 -20.64
N VAL A 117 9.74 -9.99 -20.60
CA VAL A 117 9.27 -10.93 -21.64
C VAL A 117 8.43 -10.20 -22.70
N LEU A 118 7.60 -9.24 -22.30
CA LEU A 118 6.74 -8.48 -23.23
C LEU A 118 7.31 -7.13 -23.65
N GLY A 119 8.51 -6.77 -23.16
CA GLY A 119 9.25 -5.59 -23.62
C GLY A 119 8.65 -4.24 -23.19
N LEU A 120 7.80 -4.21 -22.16
CA LEU A 120 7.28 -2.95 -21.61
C LEU A 120 8.42 -2.18 -20.94
N GLY A 121 8.61 -0.92 -21.32
CA GLY A 121 9.75 -0.07 -20.92
C GLY A 121 9.94 0.07 -19.41
N SER A 122 11.10 0.61 -18.99
CA SER A 122 11.57 0.62 -17.59
C SER A 122 10.59 1.23 -16.57
N GLY A 123 9.77 2.21 -16.97
CA GLY A 123 8.73 2.80 -16.11
C GLY A 123 7.53 1.90 -15.86
N ALA A 124 7.22 0.98 -16.77
CA ALA A 124 6.08 0.08 -16.65
C ALA A 124 6.24 -0.92 -15.50
N TRP A 125 7.49 -1.28 -15.15
CA TRP A 125 7.76 -2.24 -14.07
C TRP A 125 7.16 -1.76 -12.76
N LEU A 126 7.40 -0.52 -12.37
CA LEU A 126 6.94 0.04 -11.11
C LEU A 126 5.40 0.17 -11.07
N LEU A 127 4.80 0.57 -12.19
CA LEU A 127 3.35 0.68 -12.34
C LEU A 127 2.66 -0.68 -12.20
N ILE A 128 3.20 -1.72 -12.86
CA ILE A 128 2.67 -3.09 -12.82
C ILE A 128 2.91 -3.70 -11.44
N PHE A 129 4.09 -3.53 -10.86
CA PHE A 129 4.44 -4.06 -9.55
C PHE A 129 3.48 -3.54 -8.48
N VAL A 130 3.33 -2.22 -8.36
CA VAL A 130 2.46 -1.62 -7.34
C VAL A 130 0.99 -1.90 -7.64
N GLY A 131 0.58 -1.74 -8.90
CA GLY A 131 -0.81 -1.95 -9.31
C GLY A 131 -1.30 -3.39 -9.08
N SER A 132 -0.49 -4.38 -9.47
CA SER A 132 -0.81 -5.80 -9.27
C SER A 132 -0.67 -6.22 -7.81
N GLY A 133 0.32 -5.73 -7.07
CA GLY A 133 0.48 -5.99 -5.64
C GLY A 133 -0.72 -5.51 -4.83
N ALA A 134 -1.16 -4.27 -5.04
CA ALA A 134 -2.37 -3.74 -4.42
C ALA A 134 -3.62 -4.53 -4.83
N SER A 135 -3.74 -4.93 -6.10
CA SER A 135 -4.86 -5.75 -6.58
C SER A 135 -4.92 -7.11 -5.87
N LEU A 136 -3.78 -7.78 -5.72
CA LEU A 136 -3.68 -9.07 -5.03
C LEU A 136 -4.02 -8.93 -3.55
N LEU A 137 -3.55 -7.87 -2.89
CA LEU A 137 -3.89 -7.61 -1.50
C LEU A 137 -5.41 -7.38 -1.31
N ILE A 138 -6.10 -6.71 -2.24
CA ILE A 138 -7.56 -6.56 -2.20
C ILE A 138 -8.24 -7.93 -2.29
N LEU A 139 -7.74 -8.82 -3.16
CA LEU A 139 -8.25 -10.19 -3.26
C LEU A 139 -8.02 -10.99 -1.98
N VAL A 140 -6.88 -10.81 -1.31
CA VAL A 140 -6.59 -11.42 -0.01
C VAL A 140 -7.55 -10.92 1.07
N ASP A 141 -7.80 -9.61 1.13
CA ASP A 141 -8.77 -9.01 2.05
C ASP A 141 -10.19 -9.53 1.79
N LEU A 142 -10.59 -9.66 0.52
CA LEU A 142 -11.89 -10.20 0.15
C LEU A 142 -12.02 -11.69 0.52
N ALA A 143 -10.97 -12.48 0.29
CA ALA A 143 -10.98 -13.92 0.56
C ALA A 143 -10.94 -14.25 2.06
N ILE A 144 -10.12 -13.54 2.84
CA ILE A 144 -9.91 -13.83 4.27
C ILE A 144 -10.85 -13.02 5.16
N ARG A 145 -10.93 -11.71 4.95
CA ARG A 145 -11.69 -10.80 5.83
C ARG A 145 -13.12 -10.56 5.34
N LYS A 146 -13.46 -10.99 4.11
CA LYS A 146 -14.73 -10.67 3.44
C LYS A 146 -15.04 -9.17 3.44
N SER A 147 -13.98 -8.36 3.41
CA SER A 147 -14.06 -6.92 3.43
C SER A 147 -13.49 -6.36 2.15
N PHE A 148 -14.13 -5.31 1.62
CA PHE A 148 -13.65 -4.60 0.46
C PHE A 148 -13.22 -3.19 0.86
N ASP A 149 -11.94 -2.89 0.65
CA ASP A 149 -11.37 -1.58 0.93
C ASP A 149 -11.34 -0.74 -0.36
N LYS A 150 -12.19 0.29 -0.41
CA LYS A 150 -12.41 1.09 -1.62
C LYS A 150 -11.27 2.07 -1.86
N GLU A 151 -10.66 2.56 -0.79
CA GLU A 151 -9.59 3.55 -0.83
C GLU A 151 -8.30 2.92 -1.38
N MET A 152 -8.04 1.66 -1.00
CA MET A 152 -6.93 0.86 -1.50
C MET A 152 -7.03 0.54 -3.00
N LEU A 153 -8.25 0.46 -3.55
CA LEU A 153 -8.49 0.26 -4.98
C LEU A 153 -7.77 1.30 -5.85
N LEU A 154 -7.63 2.53 -5.37
CA LEU A 154 -6.97 3.61 -6.11
C LEU A 154 -5.47 3.34 -6.27
N THR A 155 -4.84 2.73 -5.28
CA THR A 155 -3.44 2.30 -5.35
C THR A 155 -3.24 1.20 -6.39
N ALA A 156 -4.28 0.40 -6.65
CA ALA A 156 -4.26 -0.62 -7.71
C ALA A 156 -4.56 -0.03 -9.10
N ILE A 157 -5.67 0.67 -9.23
CA ILE A 157 -6.20 1.10 -10.54
C ILE A 157 -5.38 2.23 -11.15
N ILE A 158 -5.00 3.24 -10.38
CA ILE A 158 -4.31 4.42 -10.95
C ILE A 158 -2.99 4.02 -11.64
N PRO A 159 -2.10 3.21 -11.02
CA PRO A 159 -0.90 2.75 -11.69
C PRO A 159 -1.18 1.90 -12.95
N LEU A 160 -2.11 0.94 -12.88
CA LEU A 160 -2.43 0.07 -14.02
C LEU A 160 -3.07 0.83 -15.18
N ALA A 161 -4.00 1.73 -14.90
CA ALA A 161 -4.66 2.57 -15.89
C ALA A 161 -3.71 3.58 -16.54
N SER A 162 -2.59 3.89 -15.88
CA SER A 162 -1.56 4.80 -16.40
C SER A 162 -0.55 4.12 -17.33
N LEU A 163 -0.59 2.80 -17.49
CA LEU A 163 0.33 2.07 -18.37
C LEU A 163 0.30 2.56 -19.83
N PRO A 164 -0.85 2.79 -20.47
CA PRO A 164 -0.88 3.30 -21.84
C PRO A 164 -0.30 4.73 -21.92
N LEU A 165 -0.52 5.54 -20.88
CA LEU A 165 -0.09 6.93 -20.82
C LEU A 165 1.44 7.07 -20.69
N ALA A 166 2.10 6.06 -20.13
CA ALA A 166 3.56 6.05 -20.03
C ALA A 166 4.23 6.15 -21.41
N SER A 167 3.62 5.60 -22.47
CA SER A 167 4.14 5.67 -23.84
C SER A 167 3.92 7.03 -24.52
N PHE A 168 3.02 7.86 -23.99
CA PHE A 168 2.65 9.16 -24.57
C PHE A 168 3.19 10.35 -23.76
N SER A 169 3.79 10.11 -22.60
CA SER A 169 4.31 11.19 -21.74
C SER A 169 5.60 11.78 -22.31
N HIS A 170 5.71 13.11 -22.30
CA HIS A 170 6.97 13.82 -22.60
C HIS A 170 8.02 13.70 -21.47
N MET A 171 7.65 13.11 -20.33
CA MET A 171 8.56 12.83 -19.22
C MET A 171 9.28 11.49 -19.43
N PRO A 172 10.50 11.33 -18.88
CA PRO A 172 11.14 10.03 -18.79
C PRO A 172 10.19 9.02 -18.13
N HIS A 173 10.07 7.82 -18.70
CA HIS A 173 9.07 6.82 -18.26
C HIS A 173 9.16 6.47 -16.77
N GLN A 174 10.36 6.52 -16.20
CA GLN A 174 10.59 6.21 -14.79
C GLN A 174 10.09 7.33 -13.87
N ASP A 175 10.33 8.59 -14.23
CA ASP A 175 9.85 9.78 -13.52
C ASP A 175 8.33 9.81 -13.49
N PHE A 176 7.71 9.52 -14.65
CA PHE A 176 6.26 9.40 -14.77
C PHE A 176 5.72 8.30 -13.83
N ALA A 177 6.34 7.13 -13.83
CA ALA A 177 5.90 6.02 -12.97
C ALA A 177 6.01 6.36 -11.47
N VAL A 178 7.11 6.99 -11.05
CA VAL A 178 7.32 7.45 -9.68
C VAL A 178 6.26 8.47 -9.27
N MET A 179 5.98 9.45 -10.14
CA MET A 179 4.95 10.47 -9.89
C MET A 179 3.57 9.85 -9.72
N ILE A 180 3.17 8.95 -10.63
CA ILE A 180 1.85 8.30 -10.61
C ILE A 180 1.67 7.44 -9.35
N VAL A 181 2.64 6.59 -9.03
CA VAL A 181 2.57 5.73 -7.85
C VAL A 181 2.56 6.56 -6.57
N SER A 182 3.40 7.57 -6.47
CA SER A 182 3.47 8.42 -5.26
C SER A 182 2.17 9.20 -5.08
N SER A 183 1.59 9.69 -6.17
CA SER A 183 0.31 10.40 -6.15
C SER A 183 -0.86 9.48 -5.80
N SER A 184 -0.89 8.25 -6.31
CA SER A 184 -1.95 7.28 -5.97
C SER A 184 -1.89 6.89 -4.50
N MET A 185 -0.69 6.65 -3.97
CA MET A 185 -0.45 6.37 -2.55
C MET A 185 -0.85 7.57 -1.67
N ALA A 186 -0.43 8.79 -2.04
CA ALA A 186 -0.81 10.00 -1.30
C ALA A 186 -2.32 10.19 -1.26
N LEU A 187 -3.00 10.00 -2.39
CA LEU A 187 -4.45 10.10 -2.49
C LEU A 187 -5.15 9.04 -1.63
N THR A 188 -4.71 7.79 -1.68
CA THR A 188 -5.25 6.71 -0.84
C THR A 188 -5.06 7.04 0.65
N GLY A 189 -3.86 7.46 1.07
CA GLY A 189 -3.59 7.90 2.44
C GLY A 189 -4.48 9.07 2.88
N PHE A 190 -4.62 10.09 2.03
CA PHE A 190 -5.49 11.23 2.28
C PHE A 190 -6.96 10.81 2.45
N LEU A 191 -7.46 9.88 1.64
CA LEU A 191 -8.85 9.41 1.75
C LEU A 191 -9.11 8.65 3.03
N TYR A 192 -8.17 7.83 3.50
CA TYR A 192 -8.27 7.19 4.83
C TYR A 192 -8.33 8.22 5.95
N ILE A 193 -7.46 9.23 5.94
CA ILE A 193 -7.45 10.30 6.96
C ILE A 193 -8.74 11.12 6.88
N ARG A 194 -9.17 11.51 5.69
CA ARG A 194 -10.42 12.26 5.48
C ARG A 194 -11.63 11.47 5.96
N ARG A 195 -11.66 10.16 5.76
CA ARG A 195 -12.71 9.29 6.28
C ARG A 195 -12.65 9.17 7.80
N ALA A 196 -11.46 9.13 8.38
CA ALA A 196 -11.28 9.13 9.83
C ALA A 196 -11.84 10.41 10.46
N LEU A 197 -11.54 11.58 9.88
CA LEU A 197 -11.99 12.89 10.38
C LEU A 197 -13.50 13.14 10.23
N ARG A 198 -14.22 12.30 9.48
CA ARG A 198 -15.67 12.39 9.25
C ARG A 198 -16.48 11.36 10.04
N ALA A 199 -15.80 10.43 10.71
CA ALA A 199 -16.41 9.43 11.57
C ALA A 199 -16.62 10.01 12.97
#